data_AF-A0A7S1RGR3-F1
#
_entry.id   AF-A0A7S1RGR3-F1
#
_cell.length_a   1.000
_cell.length_b   1.000
_cell.length_c   1.000
_cell.angle_alpha   90.00
_cell.angle_beta   90.00
_cell.angle_gamma   90.00
#
_symmetry.space_group_name_H-M   'P 1'
#
loop_
_entity.id
_entity.type
_entity.pdbx_description
1 polymer ?
#
loop_
_entity_poly.entity_id
_entity_poly.type
_entity_poly.pdbx_seq_one_letter_code
_entity_poly.pdbx_strand_id
1 'polypeptide(L)'
;RGKVGDICRIEFRRKVSAESEMRSMGWSYVRSEEVDFAGLAEGHNYSLAGTWTDFKQCDEMLYDEEEDRYALEIRVGRTGQESFQILLNSNWLSTVHPNLNDATIFGDDGHSTEGPDDDGAGKYWTIGLRPEEGIACGDLVTVYMEMSEGLPKRVWWTSEQDVFSHQIKLASGLKRVFERHCRLMDIPTDSLPYSQEKIKKIKVPDLNPELRRHVEKMLLEKALVDEKAAESMQRVILSAAGVRPAEEGEGEGEE
;
A
#
# COMPACT_ATOMS: atom_id res chain seq x y z
N ARG A 1 -11.07 21.54 23.44
CA ARG A 1 -10.67 20.42 22.57
C ARG A 1 -9.50 19.75 23.27
N GLY A 2 -9.54 18.43 23.47
CA GLY A 2 -8.35 17.69 23.91
C GLY A 2 -7.33 17.62 22.78
N LYS A 3 -6.10 17.24 23.13
CA LYS A 3 -5.03 16.85 22.21
C LYS A 3 -4.75 15.36 22.36
N VAL A 4 -4.11 14.77 21.36
CA VAL A 4 -3.58 13.41 21.49
C VAL A 4 -2.55 13.40 22.63
N GLY A 5 -2.60 12.37 23.49
CA GLY A 5 -1.83 12.31 24.73
C GLY A 5 -2.52 12.86 25.98
N ASP A 6 -3.63 13.62 25.86
CA ASP A 6 -4.33 14.17 27.02
C ASP A 6 -5.07 13.10 27.85
N ILE A 7 -4.56 12.83 29.04
CA ILE A 7 -5.21 11.97 30.04
C ILE A 7 -6.29 12.78 30.75
N CYS A 8 -7.54 12.38 30.54
CA CYS A 8 -8.71 12.98 31.17
C CYS A 8 -9.32 12.05 32.22
N ARG A 9 -9.69 12.61 33.38
CA ARG A 9 -10.52 11.92 34.37
C ARG A 9 -11.98 12.16 34.03
N ILE A 10 -12.73 11.09 33.78
CA ILE A 10 -14.18 11.12 33.64
C ILE A 10 -14.81 10.82 35.00
N GLU A 11 -15.77 11.63 35.42
CA GLU A 11 -16.51 11.47 36.67
C GLU A 11 -18.01 11.33 36.39
N PHE A 12 -18.54 10.12 36.59
CA PHE A 12 -19.97 9.85 36.53
C PHE A 12 -20.61 10.11 37.89
N ARG A 13 -21.62 10.99 37.93
CA ARG A 13 -22.39 11.31 39.14
C ARG A 13 -23.83 10.86 38.95
N ARG A 14 -24.37 10.12 39.92
CA ARG A 14 -25.77 9.72 40.00
C ARG A 14 -26.35 10.19 41.32
N LYS A 15 -27.44 10.95 41.28
CA LYS A 15 -28.21 11.38 42.46
C LYS A 15 -29.63 10.84 42.34
N VAL A 16 -30.01 9.98 43.27
CA VAL A 16 -31.35 9.40 43.35
C VAL A 16 -32.10 10.06 44.51
N SER A 17 -33.32 10.51 44.27
CA SER A 17 -34.30 10.92 45.29
C SER A 17 -35.57 10.09 45.15
N ALA A 18 -36.53 10.27 46.06
CA ALA A 18 -37.82 9.57 46.00
C ALA A 18 -38.67 9.95 44.76
N GLU A 19 -38.40 11.10 44.14
CA GLU A 19 -39.21 11.67 43.06
C GLU A 19 -38.44 11.82 41.73
N SER A 20 -37.11 11.65 41.74
CA SER A 20 -36.28 11.93 40.57
C SER A 20 -34.95 11.18 40.60
N GLU A 21 -34.45 10.85 39.40
CA GLU A 21 -33.08 10.40 39.20
C GLU A 21 -32.34 11.39 38.29
N MET A 22 -31.24 11.94 38.80
CA MET A 22 -30.32 12.77 38.03
C MET A 22 -29.04 12.01 37.75
N ARG A 23 -28.63 11.95 36.47
CA ARG A 23 -27.31 11.49 36.03
C ARG A 23 -26.57 12.66 35.41
N SER A 24 -25.30 12.81 35.73
CA SER A 24 -24.42 13.75 35.05
C SER A 24 -23.03 13.16 34.87
N MET A 25 -22.34 13.63 33.83
CA MET A 25 -20.96 13.27 33.53
C MET A 25 -20.15 14.56 33.53
N GLY A 26 -19.04 14.56 34.26
CA GLY A 26 -18.02 15.60 34.21
C GLY A 26 -16.71 15.03 33.70
N TRP A 27 -15.86 15.89 33.17
CA TRP A 27 -14.49 15.54 32.79
C TRP A 27 -13.53 16.63 33.25
N SER A 28 -12.32 16.23 33.63
CA SER A 28 -11.22 17.12 33.98
C SER A 28 -9.92 16.62 33.39
N TYR A 29 -9.17 17.49 32.72
CA TYR A 29 -7.78 17.22 32.33
C TYR A 29 -6.94 16.86 33.56
N VAL A 30 -6.10 15.84 33.44
CA VAL A 30 -5.18 15.39 34.50
C VAL A 30 -3.75 15.75 34.14
N ARG A 31 -3.29 15.28 32.98
CA ARG A 31 -1.94 15.50 32.41
C ARG A 31 -1.93 15.12 30.93
N SER A 32 -0.80 15.31 30.26
CA SER A 32 -0.56 14.86 28.90
C SER A 32 0.69 13.97 28.89
N GLU A 33 0.67 12.87 28.15
CA GLU A 33 1.78 11.91 27.99
C GLU A 33 2.07 11.67 26.50
N GLU A 34 3.29 11.27 26.17
CA GLU A 34 3.60 10.79 24.82
C GLU A 34 2.86 9.46 24.59
N VAL A 35 2.22 9.33 23.43
CA VAL A 35 1.43 8.15 23.08
C VAL A 35 2.32 7.18 22.32
N ASP A 36 2.52 5.99 22.89
CA ASP A 36 3.07 4.86 22.16
C ASP A 36 1.99 4.29 21.23
N PHE A 37 1.89 4.87 20.04
CA PHE A 37 0.94 4.40 19.02
C PHE A 37 1.25 3.00 18.51
N ALA A 38 2.52 2.57 18.54
CA ALA A 38 2.90 1.22 18.14
C ALA A 38 2.40 0.20 19.16
N GLY A 39 2.64 0.43 20.46
CA GLY A 39 2.11 -0.38 21.55
C GLY A 39 0.57 -0.39 21.64
N LEU A 40 -0.11 0.69 21.20
CA LEU A 40 -1.57 0.67 21.03
C LEU A 40 -1.98 -0.23 19.84
N ALA A 41 -1.25 -0.18 18.73
CA ALA A 41 -1.57 -0.95 17.53
C ALA A 41 -1.29 -2.46 17.67
N GLU A 42 -0.38 -2.89 18.54
CA GLU A 42 -0.11 -4.33 18.82
C GLU A 42 -1.35 -5.12 19.25
N GLY A 43 -2.37 -4.45 19.80
CA GLY A 43 -3.64 -5.07 20.21
C GLY A 43 -4.81 -4.87 19.23
N HIS A 44 -4.59 -4.23 18.07
CA HIS A 44 -5.64 -3.92 17.11
C HIS A 44 -5.84 -5.08 16.12
N ASN A 45 -7.07 -5.54 15.99
CA ASN A 45 -7.50 -6.45 14.95
C ASN A 45 -8.42 -5.70 13.97
N TYR A 46 -8.24 -5.85 12.67
CA TYR A 46 -9.12 -5.23 11.68
C TYR A 46 -9.82 -6.31 10.85
N SER A 47 -11.12 -6.13 10.62
CA SER A 47 -11.95 -7.08 9.86
C SER A 47 -12.85 -6.35 8.86
N LEU A 48 -13.01 -6.86 7.64
CA LEU A 48 -13.97 -6.30 6.69
C LEU A 48 -15.37 -6.84 6.95
N ALA A 49 -16.36 -5.96 6.90
CA ALA A 49 -17.77 -6.33 6.77
C ALA A 49 -18.29 -5.73 5.46
N GLY A 50 -18.90 -6.55 4.60
CA GLY A 50 -19.31 -6.12 3.26
C GLY A 50 -20.52 -6.85 2.71
N THR A 51 -20.97 -6.41 1.54
CA THR A 51 -22.16 -6.94 0.85
C THR A 51 -22.06 -8.43 0.50
N TRP A 52 -20.86 -9.00 0.34
CA TRP A 52 -20.66 -10.44 0.07
C TRP A 52 -21.12 -11.35 1.22
N THR A 53 -21.25 -10.83 2.45
CA THR A 53 -21.84 -11.54 3.61
C THR A 53 -23.20 -10.96 4.05
N ASP A 54 -23.82 -10.10 3.25
CA ASP A 54 -24.91 -9.20 3.67
C ASP A 54 -24.57 -8.39 4.95
N PHE A 55 -23.29 -8.06 5.18
CA PHE A 55 -22.76 -7.49 6.43
C PHE A 55 -23.03 -8.33 7.71
N LYS A 56 -23.37 -9.61 7.58
CA LYS A 56 -23.68 -10.50 8.73
C LYS A 56 -22.45 -11.17 9.35
N GLN A 57 -21.35 -11.20 8.61
CA GLN A 57 -20.07 -11.79 9.02
C GLN A 57 -18.95 -10.80 8.69
N CYS A 58 -17.91 -10.82 9.53
CA CYS A 58 -16.73 -9.99 9.37
C CYS A 58 -15.53 -10.91 9.14
N ASP A 59 -14.76 -10.64 8.10
CA ASP A 59 -13.59 -11.43 7.71
C ASP A 59 -12.31 -10.71 8.20
N GLU A 60 -11.48 -11.41 8.97
CA GLU A 60 -10.27 -10.85 9.59
C GLU A 60 -9.18 -10.54 8.54
N MET A 61 -8.60 -9.33 8.60
CA MET A 61 -7.48 -8.92 7.76
C MET A 61 -6.16 -9.41 8.35
N LEU A 62 -5.25 -9.86 7.48
CA LEU A 62 -3.89 -10.23 7.88
C LEU A 62 -2.97 -9.00 7.87
N TYR A 63 -2.19 -8.83 8.93
CA TYR A 63 -1.18 -7.77 9.03
C TYR A 63 0.15 -8.18 8.37
N ASP A 64 0.75 -7.25 7.61
CA ASP A 64 2.01 -7.38 6.88
C ASP A 64 3.05 -6.46 7.55
N GLU A 65 3.83 -7.01 8.50
CA GLU A 65 4.85 -6.28 9.27
C GLU A 65 5.95 -5.65 8.39
N GLU A 66 6.22 -6.19 7.19
CA GLU A 66 7.25 -5.64 6.30
C GLU A 66 6.78 -4.33 5.62
N GLU A 67 5.47 -4.15 5.46
CA GLU A 67 4.88 -3.08 4.64
C GLU A 67 3.84 -2.20 5.41
N ASP A 68 3.77 -2.36 6.74
CA ASP A 68 2.94 -1.59 7.70
C ASP A 68 1.46 -1.46 7.23
N ARG A 69 0.85 -2.60 6.89
CA ARG A 69 -0.50 -2.63 6.32
C ARG A 69 -1.28 -3.90 6.64
N TYR A 70 -2.59 -3.80 6.60
CA TYR A 70 -3.51 -4.93 6.61
C TYR A 70 -3.93 -5.31 5.20
N ALA A 71 -4.18 -6.60 4.95
CA ALA A 71 -4.69 -7.11 3.68
C ALA A 71 -5.75 -8.21 3.86
N LEU A 72 -6.75 -8.24 2.97
CA LEU A 72 -7.71 -9.34 2.84
C LEU A 72 -8.07 -9.57 1.36
N GLU A 73 -8.09 -10.81 0.92
CA GLU A 73 -8.66 -11.19 -0.38
C GLU A 73 -10.16 -11.47 -0.24
N ILE A 74 -10.96 -10.83 -1.10
CA ILE A 74 -12.39 -11.10 -1.25
C ILE A 74 -12.72 -11.54 -2.67
N ARG A 75 -13.89 -12.17 -2.84
CA ARG A 75 -14.44 -12.49 -4.16
C ARG A 75 -15.63 -11.61 -4.46
N VAL A 76 -15.57 -10.91 -5.59
CA VAL A 76 -16.66 -10.04 -6.06
C VAL A 76 -17.87 -10.87 -6.45
N GLY A 77 -19.05 -10.50 -5.94
CA GLY A 77 -20.31 -11.19 -6.17
C GLY A 77 -20.91 -10.99 -7.57
N ARG A 78 -22.15 -11.46 -7.73
CA ARG A 78 -22.82 -11.54 -9.04
C ARG A 78 -23.17 -10.19 -9.66
N THR A 79 -23.19 -9.14 -8.86
CA THR A 79 -23.37 -7.74 -9.25
C THR A 79 -22.16 -7.17 -9.99
N GLY A 80 -20.96 -7.73 -9.79
CA GLY A 80 -19.71 -7.07 -10.15
C GLY A 80 -19.35 -5.90 -9.23
N GLN A 81 -20.10 -5.69 -8.14
CA GLN A 81 -19.95 -4.56 -7.22
C GLN A 81 -20.09 -5.03 -5.77
N GLU A 82 -19.18 -4.59 -4.91
CA GLU A 82 -19.18 -4.90 -3.48
C GLU A 82 -18.90 -3.64 -2.64
N SER A 83 -19.74 -3.38 -1.64
CA SER A 83 -19.58 -2.26 -0.70
C SER A 83 -19.16 -2.79 0.67
N PHE A 84 -18.24 -2.10 1.35
CA PHE A 84 -17.69 -2.55 2.63
C PHE A 84 -17.28 -1.44 3.59
N GLN A 85 -17.07 -1.83 4.85
CA GLN A 85 -16.38 -1.07 5.89
C GLN A 85 -15.33 -1.94 6.56
N ILE A 86 -14.37 -1.32 7.25
CA ILE A 86 -13.36 -2.03 8.05
C ILE A 86 -13.67 -1.74 9.52
N LEU A 87 -13.77 -2.79 10.34
CA LEU A 87 -14.13 -2.71 11.75
C LEU A 87 -12.89 -2.97 12.61
N LEU A 88 -12.58 -2.07 13.53
CA LEU A 88 -11.61 -2.32 14.60
C LEU A 88 -12.23 -3.28 15.63
N ASN A 89 -11.54 -4.37 15.91
CA ASN A 89 -11.95 -5.45 16.82
C ASN A 89 -13.37 -5.97 16.55
N SER A 90 -13.75 -6.03 15.26
CA SER A 90 -15.08 -6.40 14.77
C SER A 90 -16.24 -5.63 15.43
N ASN A 91 -15.99 -4.37 15.83
CA ASN A 91 -16.97 -3.51 16.50
C ASN A 91 -17.57 -2.47 15.53
N TRP A 92 -18.89 -2.50 15.35
CA TRP A 92 -19.65 -1.54 14.54
C TRP A 92 -19.67 -0.10 15.09
N LEU A 93 -19.22 0.12 16.33
CA LEU A 93 -19.01 1.46 16.91
C LEU A 93 -17.54 1.93 16.79
N SER A 94 -16.73 1.24 15.97
CA SER A 94 -15.32 1.55 15.76
C SER A 94 -14.95 1.18 14.32
N THR A 95 -15.57 1.90 13.39
CA THR A 95 -15.49 1.70 11.94
C THR A 95 -14.44 2.62 11.35
N VAL A 96 -13.52 2.08 10.56
CA VAL A 96 -12.77 2.85 9.57
C VAL A 96 -13.65 2.93 8.33
N HIS A 97 -13.82 4.12 7.77
CA HIS A 97 -14.73 4.38 6.65
C HIS A 97 -14.21 5.54 5.77
N PRO A 98 -14.72 5.72 4.55
CA PRO A 98 -14.49 6.95 3.80
C PRO A 98 -15.30 8.12 4.38
N ASN A 99 -14.91 9.36 4.12
CA ASN A 99 -15.70 10.56 4.48
C ASN A 99 -17.00 10.74 3.67
N LEU A 100 -17.17 10.00 2.57
CA LEU A 100 -18.31 10.06 1.66
C LEU A 100 -18.78 8.64 1.30
N ASN A 101 -20.06 8.46 1.01
CA ASN A 101 -20.58 7.16 0.60
C ASN A 101 -20.19 6.80 -0.83
N ASP A 102 -20.08 5.51 -1.11
CA ASP A 102 -19.73 4.93 -2.41
C ASP A 102 -18.35 5.37 -2.92
N ALA A 103 -17.38 5.54 -2.00
CA ALA A 103 -16.03 5.95 -2.34
C ALA A 103 -15.27 4.86 -3.11
N THR A 104 -14.65 5.23 -4.23
CA THR A 104 -13.81 4.33 -5.04
C THR A 104 -12.32 4.53 -4.73
N ILE A 105 -11.42 3.81 -5.40
CA ILE A 105 -9.96 4.10 -5.35
C ILE A 105 -9.53 5.34 -6.16
N PHE A 106 -10.42 5.94 -6.96
CA PHE A 106 -10.04 7.07 -7.80
C PHE A 106 -10.08 8.39 -7.02
N GLY A 107 -8.98 9.14 -7.10
CA GLY A 107 -8.79 10.37 -6.32
C GLY A 107 -9.63 11.56 -6.77
N ASP A 108 -10.38 11.45 -7.87
CA ASP A 108 -11.33 12.48 -8.31
C ASP A 108 -12.61 12.53 -7.45
N ASP A 109 -12.92 11.46 -6.71
CA ASP A 109 -13.97 11.48 -5.69
C ASP A 109 -13.63 12.38 -4.49
N GLY A 110 -12.33 12.70 -4.28
CA GLY A 110 -11.89 13.56 -3.16
C GLY A 110 -12.09 12.95 -1.78
N HIS A 111 -12.22 11.62 -1.69
CA HIS A 111 -12.46 10.93 -0.43
C HIS A 111 -11.23 10.93 0.50
N SER A 112 -11.47 10.81 1.81
CA SER A 112 -10.43 10.58 2.82
C SER A 112 -10.80 9.39 3.71
N THR A 113 -9.79 8.68 4.23
CA THR A 113 -10.00 7.66 5.27
C THR A 113 -10.26 8.35 6.61
N GLU A 114 -11.34 7.97 7.27
CA GLU A 114 -11.81 8.45 8.58
C GLU A 114 -11.98 7.27 9.54
N GLY A 115 -12.20 7.55 10.83
CA GLY A 115 -12.25 6.54 11.90
C GLY A 115 -10.88 6.11 12.44
N PRO A 116 -10.84 5.05 13.29
CA PRO A 116 -11.97 4.20 13.68
C PRO A 116 -12.92 4.87 14.70
N ASP A 117 -14.18 5.13 14.29
CA ASP A 117 -15.21 5.78 15.12
C ASP A 117 -16.65 5.29 14.79
N ASP A 118 -17.69 5.90 15.38
CA ASP A 118 -19.10 5.55 15.19
C ASP A 118 -19.85 6.40 14.13
N ASP A 119 -19.17 7.33 13.44
CA ASP A 119 -19.73 8.17 12.37
C ASP A 119 -19.71 7.48 10.97
N GLY A 120 -19.34 6.20 10.90
CA GLY A 120 -19.29 5.43 9.66
C GLY A 120 -20.64 4.96 9.10
N ALA A 121 -21.74 5.11 9.83
CA ALA A 121 -23.05 4.60 9.40
C ALA A 121 -23.48 5.20 8.05
N GLY A 122 -23.58 4.35 7.01
CA GLY A 122 -23.93 4.80 5.65
C GLY A 122 -22.78 5.41 4.85
N LYS A 123 -21.52 5.15 5.22
CA LYS A 123 -20.31 5.54 4.48
C LYS A 123 -19.51 4.28 4.09
N TYR A 124 -19.63 3.83 2.85
CA TYR A 124 -18.98 2.63 2.34
C TYR A 124 -17.92 2.94 1.28
N TRP A 125 -16.83 2.17 1.26
CA TRP A 125 -16.05 1.99 0.04
C TRP A 125 -16.79 1.04 -0.88
N THR A 126 -16.77 1.28 -2.19
CA THR A 126 -17.43 0.41 -3.17
C THR A 126 -16.47 0.03 -4.30
N ILE A 127 -16.22 -1.28 -4.40
CA ILE A 127 -15.42 -1.94 -5.43
C ILE A 127 -16.27 -2.15 -6.68
N GLY A 128 -15.71 -1.93 -7.86
CA GLY A 128 -16.38 -2.12 -9.15
C GLY A 128 -17.44 -1.07 -9.47
N LEU A 129 -17.48 0.05 -8.74
CA LEU A 129 -18.44 1.13 -8.99
C LEU A 129 -18.17 1.81 -10.34
N ARG A 130 -16.89 1.98 -10.68
CA ARG A 130 -16.42 2.61 -11.91
C ARG A 130 -15.95 1.56 -12.93
N PRO A 131 -16.40 1.60 -14.20
CA PRO A 131 -15.92 0.69 -15.25
C PRO A 131 -14.40 0.68 -15.43
N GLU A 132 -13.74 1.80 -15.10
CA GLU A 132 -12.29 1.98 -15.14
C GLU A 132 -11.52 1.08 -14.18
N GLU A 133 -12.16 0.48 -13.15
CA GLU A 133 -11.52 -0.53 -12.28
C GLU A 133 -11.24 -1.84 -13.02
N GLY A 134 -11.99 -2.12 -14.10
CA GLY A 134 -11.89 -3.39 -14.83
C GLY A 134 -12.34 -4.62 -14.03
N ILE A 135 -12.98 -4.43 -12.88
CA ILE A 135 -13.42 -5.49 -11.97
C ILE A 135 -14.75 -6.09 -12.43
N ALA A 136 -14.81 -7.41 -12.47
CA ALA A 136 -15.98 -8.18 -12.91
C ALA A 136 -16.52 -9.11 -11.81
N CYS A 137 -17.74 -9.62 -12.05
CA CYS A 137 -18.35 -10.66 -11.22
C CYS A 137 -17.44 -11.91 -11.14
N GLY A 138 -17.10 -12.32 -9.92
CA GLY A 138 -16.30 -13.50 -9.64
C GLY A 138 -14.79 -13.23 -9.53
N ASP A 139 -14.33 -12.01 -9.76
CA ASP A 139 -12.93 -11.61 -9.60
C ASP A 139 -12.47 -11.74 -8.15
N LEU A 140 -11.16 -11.99 -7.99
CA LEU A 140 -10.47 -11.94 -6.71
C LEU A 140 -9.81 -10.57 -6.57
N VAL A 141 -10.16 -9.88 -5.50
CA VAL A 141 -9.72 -8.51 -5.20
C VAL A 141 -9.09 -8.52 -3.82
N THR A 142 -7.83 -8.08 -3.72
CA THR A 142 -7.17 -7.85 -2.43
C THR A 142 -7.42 -6.42 -1.99
N VAL A 143 -8.09 -6.24 -0.86
CA VAL A 143 -8.24 -4.95 -0.18
C VAL A 143 -7.05 -4.76 0.76
N TYR A 144 -6.49 -3.56 0.77
CA TYR A 144 -5.36 -3.13 1.57
C TYR A 144 -5.72 -1.93 2.43
N MET A 145 -5.18 -1.86 3.64
CA MET A 145 -5.23 -0.69 4.51
C MET A 145 -3.82 -0.36 5.03
N GLU A 146 -3.25 0.76 4.58
CA GLU A 146 -1.96 1.28 5.07
C GLU A 146 -2.16 1.91 6.44
N MET A 147 -1.27 1.56 7.36
CA MET A 147 -1.17 2.18 8.67
C MET A 147 -0.13 3.30 8.63
N SER A 148 -0.20 4.20 9.60
CA SER A 148 0.83 5.20 9.88
C SER A 148 0.63 5.69 11.29
N GLU A 149 1.69 5.65 12.11
CA GLU A 149 1.61 6.04 13.53
C GLU A 149 0.46 5.30 14.25
N GLY A 150 0.34 3.99 13.99
CA GLY A 150 -0.69 3.12 14.58
C GLY A 150 -2.14 3.35 14.13
N LEU A 151 -2.38 4.31 13.22
CA LEU A 151 -3.71 4.69 12.73
C LEU A 151 -3.91 4.34 11.25
N PRO A 152 -5.16 4.03 10.82
CA PRO A 152 -5.49 3.87 9.41
C PRO A 152 -5.23 5.16 8.61
N LYS A 153 -4.44 5.05 7.54
CA LYS A 153 -4.04 6.19 6.70
C LYS A 153 -4.68 6.18 5.31
N ARG A 154 -4.80 5.01 4.69
CA ARG A 154 -5.38 4.85 3.34
C ARG A 154 -5.92 3.44 3.13
N VAL A 155 -7.09 3.34 2.51
CA VAL A 155 -7.63 2.08 1.98
C VAL A 155 -7.56 2.09 0.45
N TRP A 156 -7.21 0.94 -0.16
CA TRP A 156 -7.29 0.72 -1.62
C TRP A 156 -7.41 -0.77 -1.93
N TRP A 157 -7.54 -1.13 -3.20
CA TRP A 157 -7.60 -2.53 -3.63
C TRP A 157 -6.89 -2.78 -4.97
N THR A 158 -6.61 -4.05 -5.27
CA THR A 158 -6.11 -4.51 -6.58
C THR A 158 -6.82 -5.80 -6.99
N SER A 159 -7.20 -5.94 -8.27
CA SER A 159 -7.65 -7.22 -8.84
C SER A 159 -6.44 -8.08 -9.25
N GLU A 160 -6.49 -9.38 -8.98
CA GLU A 160 -5.50 -10.36 -9.46
C GLU A 160 -5.48 -10.48 -10.99
N GLN A 161 -6.61 -10.20 -11.65
CA GLN A 161 -6.75 -10.30 -13.11
C GLN A 161 -6.23 -9.07 -13.87
N ASP A 162 -5.86 -7.99 -13.17
CA ASP A 162 -5.15 -6.89 -13.81
C ASP A 162 -3.75 -7.35 -14.24
N VAL A 163 -3.59 -7.56 -15.54
CA VAL A 163 -2.32 -7.93 -16.18
C VAL A 163 -1.21 -6.93 -15.86
N PHE A 164 -1.55 -5.66 -15.61
CA PHE A 164 -0.58 -4.64 -15.20
C PHE A 164 -0.14 -4.83 -13.75
N SER A 165 -1.06 -5.08 -12.82
CA SER A 165 -0.76 -5.50 -11.45
C SER A 165 0.03 -6.81 -11.40
N HIS A 166 -0.23 -7.77 -12.28
CA HIS A 166 0.58 -8.98 -12.41
C HIS A 166 2.02 -8.66 -12.88
N GLN A 167 2.18 -7.79 -13.88
CA GLN A 167 3.51 -7.32 -14.33
C GLN A 167 4.26 -6.55 -13.22
N ILE A 168 3.56 -5.74 -12.42
CA ILE A 168 4.14 -5.04 -11.25
C ILE A 168 4.52 -6.05 -10.15
N LYS A 169 3.66 -7.02 -9.82
CA LYS A 169 3.97 -8.11 -8.86
C LYS A 169 5.22 -8.88 -9.31
N LEU A 170 5.32 -9.25 -10.59
CA LEU A 170 6.51 -9.91 -11.16
C LEU A 170 7.77 -9.03 -11.07
N ALA A 171 7.70 -7.77 -11.48
CA ALA A 171 8.83 -6.84 -11.43
C ALA A 171 9.33 -6.60 -9.99
N SER A 172 8.40 -6.46 -9.03
CA SER A 172 8.69 -6.30 -7.60
C SER A 172 9.29 -7.58 -6.99
N GLY A 173 8.77 -8.76 -7.35
CA GLY A 173 9.34 -10.04 -6.93
C GLY A 173 10.77 -10.23 -7.43
N LEU A 174 11.03 -9.95 -8.71
CA LEU A 174 12.38 -9.97 -9.28
C LEU A 174 13.33 -8.99 -8.59
N LYS A 175 12.86 -7.77 -8.28
CA LYS A 175 13.62 -6.78 -7.52
C LYS A 175 13.98 -7.30 -6.12
N ARG A 176 13.00 -7.82 -5.35
CA ARG A 176 13.23 -8.38 -4.00
C ARG A 176 14.24 -9.55 -4.02
N VAL A 177 14.14 -10.46 -5.01
CA VAL A 177 15.10 -11.56 -5.18
C VAL A 177 16.51 -11.05 -5.49
N PHE A 178 16.63 -10.07 -6.38
CA PHE A 178 17.90 -9.44 -6.73
C PHE A 178 18.53 -8.73 -5.53
N GLU A 179 17.78 -7.89 -4.80
CA GLU A 179 18.25 -7.19 -3.59
C GLU A 179 18.66 -8.16 -2.47
N ARG A 180 17.97 -9.29 -2.34
CA ARG A 180 18.37 -10.38 -1.43
C ARG A 180 19.69 -11.00 -1.88
N HIS A 181 19.89 -11.23 -3.18
CA HIS A 181 21.13 -11.80 -3.70
C HIS A 181 22.32 -10.84 -3.56
N CYS A 182 22.14 -9.54 -3.82
CA CYS A 182 23.17 -8.53 -3.59
C CYS A 182 23.60 -8.47 -2.12
N ARG A 183 22.65 -8.52 -1.17
CA ARG A 183 22.94 -8.60 0.27
C ARG A 183 23.71 -9.87 0.65
N LEU A 184 23.42 -11.02 0.03
CA LEU A 184 24.17 -12.27 0.26
C LEU A 184 25.60 -12.26 -0.30
N MET A 185 25.93 -11.31 -1.18
CA MET A 185 27.22 -11.17 -1.84
C MET A 185 28.02 -9.97 -1.33
N ASP A 186 27.57 -9.32 -0.24
CA ASP A 186 28.08 -8.03 0.27
C ASP A 186 28.21 -6.92 -0.79
N ILE A 187 27.37 -6.97 -1.84
CA ILE A 187 27.31 -5.94 -2.88
C ILE A 187 26.40 -4.81 -2.39
N PRO A 188 26.89 -3.57 -2.22
CA PRO A 188 26.06 -2.46 -1.80
C PRO A 188 25.01 -2.18 -2.87
N THR A 189 23.73 -2.29 -2.53
CA THR A 189 22.62 -2.05 -3.48
C THR A 189 22.67 -0.66 -4.10
N ASP A 190 23.18 0.31 -3.35
CA ASP A 190 23.30 1.72 -3.73
C ASP A 190 24.44 1.95 -4.75
N SER A 191 25.36 0.98 -4.89
CA SER A 191 26.46 1.01 -5.86
C SER A 191 26.07 0.42 -7.22
N LEU A 192 24.91 -0.22 -7.31
CA LEU A 192 24.46 -0.87 -8.54
C LEU A 192 24.00 0.20 -9.54
N PRO A 193 24.39 0.10 -10.83
CA PRO A 193 24.03 1.10 -11.83
C PRO A 193 22.52 1.16 -12.08
N TYR A 194 21.75 0.21 -11.58
CA TYR A 194 20.28 0.19 -11.60
C TYR A 194 19.66 1.10 -10.54
N SER A 195 20.09 2.36 -10.51
CA SER A 195 19.36 3.40 -9.78
C SER A 195 17.92 3.50 -10.32
N GLN A 196 17.05 4.21 -9.59
CA GLN A 196 15.76 4.62 -10.12
C GLN A 196 15.89 5.61 -11.30
N GLU A 197 17.03 5.70 -11.98
CA GLU A 197 17.25 6.31 -13.29
C GLU A 197 17.70 5.33 -14.40
N LYS A 198 17.54 3.98 -14.25
CA LYS A 198 17.75 2.99 -15.36
C LYS A 198 16.55 2.17 -15.89
N ILE A 199 15.64 1.69 -15.04
CA ILE A 199 14.40 0.94 -15.38
C ILE A 199 13.40 1.56 -16.41
N LYS A 200 13.18 2.90 -16.45
CA LYS A 200 12.32 3.56 -17.46
C LYS A 200 13.10 3.66 -18.81
N LYS A 201 13.68 2.60 -19.39
CA LYS A 201 14.28 2.69 -20.76
C LYS A 201 14.39 1.45 -21.64
N ILE A 202 13.69 0.38 -21.28
CA ILE A 202 13.49 -0.83 -22.09
C ILE A 202 12.56 -0.47 -23.31
N LYS A 203 12.12 -1.39 -24.16
CA LYS A 203 10.88 -1.18 -24.94
C LYS A 203 10.09 -2.47 -24.95
N VAL A 204 8.78 -2.39 -24.73
CA VAL A 204 7.89 -3.57 -24.65
C VAL A 204 7.19 -3.74 -26.00
N PRO A 205 7.49 -4.80 -26.78
CA PRO A 205 6.74 -5.14 -27.97
C PRO A 205 5.38 -5.77 -27.60
N ASP A 206 4.46 -5.74 -28.55
CA ASP A 206 3.16 -6.43 -28.53
C ASP A 206 2.14 -5.98 -27.46
N LEU A 207 2.24 -4.71 -27.05
CA LEU A 207 1.13 -3.98 -26.42
C LEU A 207 0.35 -3.13 -27.44
N ASN A 208 -0.93 -2.86 -27.13
CA ASN A 208 -1.79 -1.88 -27.80
C ASN A 208 -1.00 -0.58 -28.10
N PRO A 209 -1.11 0.00 -29.33
CA PRO A 209 -0.36 1.20 -29.72
C PRO A 209 -0.39 2.38 -28.74
N GLU A 210 -1.46 2.55 -27.98
CA GLU A 210 -1.58 3.61 -26.96
C GLU A 210 -0.71 3.30 -25.72
N LEU A 211 -0.84 2.10 -25.15
CA LEU A 211 0.04 1.63 -24.06
C LEU A 211 1.50 1.60 -24.51
N ARG A 212 1.75 1.20 -25.76
CA ARG A 212 3.09 1.23 -26.35
C ARG A 212 3.67 2.65 -26.36
N ARG A 213 2.92 3.71 -26.67
CA ARG A 213 3.46 5.09 -26.56
C ARG A 213 3.76 5.48 -25.12
N HIS A 214 2.90 5.11 -24.17
CA HIS A 214 3.10 5.47 -22.77
C HIS A 214 4.31 4.74 -22.17
N VAL A 215 4.40 3.44 -22.43
CA VAL A 215 5.51 2.58 -22.03
C VAL A 215 6.77 2.93 -22.80
N GLU A 216 6.77 3.20 -24.11
CA GLU A 216 7.97 3.66 -24.82
C GLU A 216 8.43 5.07 -24.42
N LYS A 217 7.53 5.98 -23.98
CA LYS A 217 7.91 7.30 -23.46
C LYS A 217 8.53 7.19 -22.09
N MET A 218 7.84 6.50 -21.17
CA MET A 218 8.39 6.14 -19.87
C MET A 218 9.76 5.51 -20.14
N LEU A 219 9.77 4.48 -20.97
CA LEU A 219 10.94 3.77 -21.44
C LEU A 219 11.80 4.48 -22.53
N LEU A 220 11.86 5.82 -22.54
CA LEU A 220 12.89 6.61 -23.22
C LEU A 220 13.53 7.66 -22.31
N GLU A 221 13.32 7.59 -20.98
CA GLU A 221 13.91 8.53 -20.00
C GLU A 221 15.09 8.02 -19.18
N LYS A 222 15.08 6.79 -18.66
CA LYS A 222 16.08 6.33 -17.68
C LYS A 222 17.47 6.03 -18.29
N ALA A 223 17.79 4.78 -18.66
CA ALA A 223 19.09 4.30 -19.19
C ALA A 223 19.77 4.95 -20.45
N LEU A 224 19.88 6.29 -20.56
CA LEU A 224 20.89 7.00 -21.40
C LEU A 224 22.30 6.82 -20.77
N VAL A 225 22.47 5.71 -20.05
CA VAL A 225 23.43 5.49 -18.98
C VAL A 225 24.04 4.07 -19.12
N ASP A 226 23.63 3.25 -20.12
CA ASP A 226 24.02 1.83 -20.25
C ASP A 226 24.75 1.44 -21.54
N GLU A 227 25.88 2.10 -21.78
CA GLU A 227 26.96 1.53 -22.61
C GLU A 227 28.26 1.53 -21.79
N LYS A 228 28.68 2.72 -21.30
CA LYS A 228 29.85 2.89 -20.43
C LYS A 228 29.79 2.13 -19.09
N ALA A 229 28.61 1.88 -18.54
CA ALA A 229 28.46 1.15 -17.28
C ALA A 229 28.69 -0.36 -17.45
N ALA A 230 28.25 -0.92 -18.58
CA ALA A 230 28.54 -2.31 -18.96
C ALA A 230 30.04 -2.51 -19.21
N GLU A 231 30.68 -1.61 -19.97
CA GLU A 231 32.14 -1.63 -20.19
C GLU A 231 32.93 -1.53 -18.88
N SER A 232 32.48 -0.68 -17.94
CA SER A 232 33.15 -0.51 -16.64
C SER A 232 33.07 -1.77 -15.79
N MET A 233 31.91 -2.43 -15.72
CA MET A 233 31.77 -3.73 -15.04
C MET A 233 32.58 -4.83 -15.72
N GLN A 234 32.61 -4.86 -17.06
CA GLN A 234 33.39 -5.85 -17.80
C GLN A 234 34.90 -5.69 -17.56
N ARG A 235 35.42 -4.45 -17.45
CA ARG A 235 36.81 -4.18 -17.07
C ARG A 235 37.13 -4.62 -15.63
N VAL A 236 36.22 -4.40 -14.68
CA VAL A 236 36.39 -4.85 -13.28
C VAL A 236 36.41 -6.39 -13.21
N ILE A 237 35.51 -7.07 -13.91
CA ILE A 237 35.44 -8.54 -13.96
C ILE A 237 36.70 -9.14 -14.59
N LEU A 238 37.18 -8.60 -15.72
CA LEU A 238 38.40 -9.08 -16.38
C LEU A 238 39.65 -8.85 -15.53
N SER A 239 39.74 -7.70 -14.85
CA SER A 239 40.81 -7.40 -13.89
C SER A 239 40.82 -8.37 -12.71
N ALA A 240 39.65 -8.66 -12.12
CA ALA A 240 39.52 -9.62 -11.02
C ALA A 240 39.84 -11.07 -11.46
N ALA A 241 39.58 -11.42 -12.71
CA ALA A 241 39.92 -12.71 -13.30
C ALA A 241 41.40 -12.83 -13.74
N GLY A 242 42.21 -11.76 -13.60
CA GLY A 242 43.61 -11.74 -14.03
C GLY A 242 43.81 -11.75 -15.55
N VAL A 243 42.75 -11.54 -16.34
CA VAL A 243 42.78 -11.55 -17.79
C VAL A 243 43.21 -10.16 -18.29
N ARG A 244 44.42 -10.04 -18.82
CA ARG A 244 44.85 -8.81 -19.49
C ARG A 244 44.09 -8.66 -20.83
N PRO A 245 43.56 -7.48 -21.15
CA PRO A 245 43.05 -7.22 -22.49
C PRO A 245 44.17 -7.34 -23.52
N ALA A 246 43.85 -7.80 -24.72
CA ALA A 246 44.81 -7.82 -25.83
C ALA A 246 45.17 -6.38 -26.20
N GLU A 247 46.47 -6.08 -26.27
CA GLU A 247 46.96 -4.80 -26.77
C GLU A 247 46.72 -4.77 -28.29
N GLU A 248 45.88 -3.83 -28.75
CA GLU A 248 45.69 -3.59 -30.18
C GLU A 248 46.99 -3.01 -30.75
N GLY A 249 47.68 -3.79 -31.58
CA GLY A 249 48.94 -3.37 -32.17
C GLY A 249 48.74 -2.23 -33.17
N GLU A 250 49.31 -1.07 -32.86
CA GLU A 250 49.41 0.04 -33.81
C GLU A 250 50.29 -0.40 -34.99
N GLY A 251 49.66 -0.52 -36.17
CA GLY A 251 50.38 -0.78 -37.41
C GLY A 251 51.00 0.50 -37.93
N GLU A 252 52.31 0.69 -37.71
CA GLU A 252 53.09 1.72 -38.40
C GLU A 252 53.08 1.43 -39.91
N GLY A 253 52.49 2.35 -40.68
CA GLY A 253 52.56 2.34 -42.14
C GLY A 253 53.75 3.18 -42.61
N GLU A 254 54.74 2.53 -43.20
CA GLU A 254 55.78 3.20 -43.99
C GLU A 254 55.25 3.60 -45.38
N GLU A 255 55.38 4.87 -45.75
CA GLU A 255 55.63 5.35 -47.14
C GLU A 255 56.26 6.76 -47.12
#